data_AF-L0NHP8-F1
#
_entry.id   AF-L0NHP8-F1
#
_cell.length_a   1.000
_cell.length_b   1.000
_cell.length_c   1.000
_cell.angle_alpha   90.00
_cell.angle_beta   90.00
_cell.angle_gamma   90.00
#
_symmetry.space_group_name_H-M   'P 1'
#
loop_
_entity.id
_entity.type
_entity.pdbx_description
1 polymer ?
#
loop_
_entity_poly.entity_id
_entity_poly.type
_entity_poly.pdbx_seq_one_letter_code
_entity_poly.pdbx_strand_id
1 'polypeptide(L)'
;MRDRDRLENELLELRAVADALDGSLRRFAAGDIYQNMDIAFPRTFDGMRKDFNRGLRSLTASLDEIISRTRELRSESTELRLSLHLNGEDDAARTAAVSAALASLGGVSNATRSQSGRAEHVATILHNARLDLDRPRQAATAAGTTTGHAAHSLAQLKALVEDLRPVVREAALLALNSGVNAAQAGPASIDTLGAAKTLHALTQQIGTTLEAIDREADGAIQSVDASKNAIGELDREFQAQHLYLEVAGTQAQALGEDARRQERELETIRSELGLTSRRVQDPDRMPHPPLFHLDAIDRAAAEIERQADRFKSAGESYPPITPSPGSGRRSHLKLVKS
;
A
#
# COMPACT_ATOMS: atom_id res chain seq x y z
N MET A 1 111.67 8.53 -4.10
CA MET A 1 111.02 7.29 -3.60
C MET A 1 109.74 7.61 -2.84
N ARG A 2 109.75 8.49 -1.82
CA ARG A 2 108.54 8.88 -1.06
C ARG A 2 107.34 9.39 -1.89
N ASP A 3 107.56 10.10 -2.98
CA ASP A 3 106.45 10.58 -3.83
C ASP A 3 105.84 9.47 -4.71
N ARG A 4 106.60 8.43 -5.04
CA ARG A 4 106.11 7.31 -5.85
C ARG A 4 105.21 6.40 -5.04
N ASP A 5 105.58 6.13 -3.79
CA ASP A 5 104.79 5.29 -2.86
C ASP A 5 103.48 6.00 -2.44
N ARG A 6 103.47 7.34 -2.38
CA ARG A 6 102.26 8.14 -2.14
C ARG A 6 101.29 8.09 -3.32
N LEU A 7 101.80 8.25 -4.55
CA LEU A 7 101.00 8.13 -5.78
C LEU A 7 100.47 6.71 -5.99
N GLU A 8 101.25 5.67 -5.67
CA GLU A 8 100.80 4.27 -5.74
C GLU A 8 99.66 3.99 -4.73
N ASN A 9 99.74 4.51 -3.49
CA ASN A 9 98.64 4.39 -2.52
C ASN A 9 97.39 5.18 -2.92
N GLU A 10 97.53 6.41 -3.42
CA GLU A 10 96.40 7.21 -3.92
C GLU A 10 95.70 6.53 -5.12
N LEU A 11 96.45 5.85 -6.00
CA LEU A 11 95.89 5.08 -7.12
C LEU A 11 95.18 3.80 -6.65
N LEU A 12 95.70 3.12 -5.63
CA LEU A 12 95.04 1.95 -5.03
C LEU A 12 93.74 2.33 -4.33
N GLU A 13 93.75 3.44 -3.59
CA GLU A 13 92.56 4.02 -2.96
C GLU A 13 91.49 4.42 -3.99
N LEU A 14 91.89 5.09 -5.08
CA LEU A 14 90.98 5.45 -6.16
C LEU A 14 90.39 4.22 -6.86
N ARG A 15 91.20 3.19 -7.09
CA ARG A 15 90.74 1.94 -7.71
C ARG A 15 89.75 1.18 -6.83
N ALA A 16 90.00 1.09 -5.53
CA ALA A 16 89.08 0.46 -4.59
C ALA A 16 87.73 1.21 -4.51
N VAL A 17 87.76 2.55 -4.53
CA VAL A 17 86.55 3.39 -4.60
C VAL A 17 85.79 3.16 -5.90
N ALA A 18 86.49 3.11 -7.04
CA ALA A 18 85.89 2.86 -8.35
C ALA A 18 85.26 1.46 -8.45
N ASP A 19 85.95 0.42 -7.97
CA ASP A 19 85.44 -0.96 -7.98
C ASP A 19 84.21 -1.13 -7.06
N ALA A 20 84.21 -0.49 -5.88
CA ALA A 20 83.07 -0.50 -4.97
C ALA A 20 81.85 0.24 -5.54
N LEU A 21 82.08 1.35 -6.25
CA LEU A 21 81.01 2.10 -6.92
C LEU A 21 80.47 1.33 -8.15
N ASP A 22 81.34 0.72 -8.97
CA ASP A 22 80.93 -0.13 -10.10
C ASP A 22 80.09 -1.32 -9.61
N GLY A 23 80.52 -2.00 -8.54
CA GLY A 23 79.76 -3.08 -7.92
C GLY A 23 78.38 -2.62 -7.41
N SER A 24 78.32 -1.47 -6.74
CA SER A 24 77.05 -0.94 -6.23
C SER A 24 76.11 -0.48 -7.35
N LEU A 25 76.65 0.10 -8.43
CA LEU A 25 75.87 0.49 -9.62
C LEU A 25 75.35 -0.72 -10.41
N ARG A 26 76.12 -1.81 -10.51
CA ARG A 26 75.66 -3.06 -11.12
C ARG A 26 74.49 -3.68 -10.36
N ARG A 27 74.55 -3.64 -9.04
CA ARG A 27 73.48 -4.14 -8.16
C ARG A 27 72.23 -3.27 -8.25
N PHE A 28 72.41 -1.96 -8.25
CA PHE A 28 71.33 -1.02 -8.53
C PHE A 28 70.67 -1.30 -9.90
N ALA A 29 71.46 -1.52 -10.95
CA ALA A 29 70.96 -1.86 -12.29
C ALA A 29 70.25 -3.23 -12.35
N ALA A 30 70.62 -4.17 -11.47
CA ALA A 30 69.93 -5.45 -11.31
C ALA A 30 68.62 -5.33 -10.51
N GLY A 31 68.37 -4.18 -9.88
CA GLY A 31 67.18 -3.91 -9.08
C GLY A 31 67.39 -4.16 -7.59
N ASP A 32 68.61 -4.34 -7.09
CA ASP A 32 68.87 -4.47 -5.65
C ASP A 32 69.08 -3.07 -5.05
N ILE A 33 68.00 -2.48 -4.56
CA ILE A 33 67.98 -1.11 -4.02
C ILE A 33 67.95 -1.03 -2.49
N TYR A 34 67.95 -2.17 -1.80
CA TYR A 34 67.83 -2.20 -0.33
C TYR A 34 69.19 -2.32 0.37
N GLN A 35 70.26 -2.56 -0.38
CA GLN A 35 71.59 -2.75 0.19
C GLN A 35 72.47 -1.51 0.04
N ASN A 36 72.94 -1.00 1.19
CA ASN A 36 73.82 0.16 1.26
C ASN A 36 75.27 -0.20 0.88
N MET A 37 76.02 0.81 0.46
CA MET A 37 77.46 0.70 0.32
C MET A 37 78.14 0.88 1.69
N ASP A 38 78.53 -0.25 2.30
CA ASP A 38 79.11 -0.33 3.66
C ASP A 38 80.65 -0.32 3.68
N ILE A 39 81.29 -0.33 2.51
CA ILE A 39 82.76 -0.28 2.39
C ILE A 39 83.25 1.13 2.77
N ALA A 40 84.19 1.23 3.71
CA ALA A 40 84.76 2.50 4.16
C ALA A 40 85.64 3.12 3.06
N PHE A 41 85.31 4.34 2.63
CA PHE A 41 86.09 5.09 1.66
C PHE A 41 87.13 5.98 2.36
N PRO A 42 88.26 6.30 1.70
CA PRO A 42 89.16 7.35 2.17
C PRO A 42 88.39 8.66 2.41
N ARG A 43 88.82 9.47 3.38
CA ARG A 43 88.11 10.69 3.79
C ARG A 43 87.72 11.62 2.63
N THR A 44 88.56 11.68 1.59
CA THR A 44 88.34 12.50 0.39
C THR A 44 87.17 12.01 -0.47
N PHE A 45 86.84 10.71 -0.43
CA PHE A 45 85.81 10.08 -1.26
C PHE A 45 84.56 9.62 -0.47
N ASP A 46 84.57 9.66 0.86
CA ASP A 46 83.43 9.28 1.72
C ASP A 46 82.14 10.08 1.41
N GLY A 47 82.27 11.28 0.82
CA GLY A 47 81.13 12.04 0.27
C GLY A 47 80.36 11.27 -0.81
N MET A 48 81.04 10.62 -1.75
CA MET A 48 80.41 9.84 -2.82
C MET A 48 79.60 8.66 -2.26
N ARG A 49 80.11 7.98 -1.23
CA ARG A 49 79.40 6.90 -0.55
C ARG A 49 78.15 7.40 0.15
N LYS A 50 78.25 8.53 0.87
CA LYS A 50 77.13 9.14 1.56
C LYS A 50 76.05 9.61 0.59
N ASP A 51 76.44 10.17 -0.55
CA ASP A 51 75.51 10.65 -1.57
C ASP A 51 74.82 9.50 -2.31
N PHE A 52 75.56 8.43 -2.65
CA PHE A 52 74.99 7.20 -3.20
C PHE A 52 73.96 6.58 -2.24
N ASN A 53 74.34 6.36 -0.97
CA ASN A 53 73.43 5.79 0.03
C ASN A 53 72.24 6.72 0.33
N ARG A 54 72.40 8.04 0.20
CA ARG A 54 71.30 9.01 0.34
C ARG A 54 70.31 8.90 -0.83
N GLY A 55 70.82 8.83 -2.06
CA GLY A 55 69.99 8.60 -3.25
C GLY A 55 69.24 7.28 -3.18
N LEU A 56 69.93 6.23 -2.72
CA LEU A 56 69.33 4.90 -2.53
C LEU A 56 68.19 4.94 -1.52
N ARG A 57 68.41 5.48 -0.32
CA ARG A 57 67.35 5.62 0.69
C ARG A 57 66.18 6.46 0.21
N SER A 58 66.44 7.53 -0.54
CA SER A 58 65.37 8.37 -1.10
C SER A 58 64.52 7.57 -2.09
N LEU A 59 65.15 6.77 -2.96
CA LEU A 59 64.45 5.95 -3.94
C LEU A 59 63.63 4.84 -3.26
N THR A 60 64.22 4.13 -2.30
CA THR A 60 63.54 3.08 -1.54
C THR A 60 62.34 3.63 -0.78
N ALA A 61 62.49 4.79 -0.12
CA ALA A 61 61.38 5.45 0.57
C ALA A 61 60.24 5.84 -0.39
N SER A 62 60.56 6.37 -1.57
CA SER A 62 59.55 6.68 -2.59
C SER A 62 58.85 5.43 -3.14
N LEU A 63 59.58 4.33 -3.34
CA LEU A 63 58.98 3.07 -3.78
C LEU A 63 58.10 2.44 -2.71
N ASP A 64 58.52 2.45 -1.44
CA ASP A 64 57.70 1.99 -0.31
C ASP A 64 56.41 2.82 -0.18
N GLU A 65 56.49 4.14 -0.39
CA GLU A 65 55.31 5.01 -0.42
C GLU A 65 54.36 4.65 -1.58
N ILE A 66 54.90 4.41 -2.79
CA ILE A 66 54.09 4.00 -3.94
C ILE A 66 53.40 2.66 -3.67
N ILE A 67 54.09 1.68 -3.10
CA ILE A 67 53.52 0.38 -2.74
C ILE A 67 52.42 0.56 -1.67
N SER A 68 52.66 1.36 -0.63
CA SER A 68 51.67 1.64 0.41
C SER A 68 50.40 2.27 -0.16
N ARG A 69 50.55 3.33 -0.97
CA ARG A 69 49.42 3.99 -1.65
C ARG A 69 48.68 3.07 -2.61
N THR A 70 49.38 2.15 -3.27
CA THR A 70 48.77 1.16 -4.16
C THR A 70 47.91 0.15 -3.39
N ARG A 71 48.35 -0.28 -2.20
CA ARG A 71 47.58 -1.15 -1.31
C ARG A 71 46.35 -0.45 -0.73
N GLU A 72 46.50 0.81 -0.34
CA GLU A 72 45.38 1.66 0.10
C GLU A 72 44.31 1.77 -1.00
N LEU A 73 44.72 2.09 -2.24
CA LEU A 73 43.82 2.18 -3.39
C LEU A 73 43.06 0.87 -3.65
N ARG A 74 43.70 -0.29 -3.49
CA ARG A 74 43.06 -1.60 -3.63
C ARG A 74 42.03 -1.87 -2.53
N SER A 75 42.33 -1.45 -1.30
CA SER A 75 41.39 -1.54 -0.17
C SER A 75 40.15 -0.68 -0.44
N GLU A 76 40.35 0.56 -0.86
CA GLU A 76 39.26 1.50 -1.22
C GLU A 76 38.41 0.97 -2.38
N SER A 77 39.04 0.39 -3.42
CA SER A 77 38.36 -0.27 -4.54
C SER A 77 37.43 -1.40 -4.07
N THR A 78 37.88 -2.21 -3.11
CA THR A 78 37.11 -3.33 -2.56
C THR A 78 35.92 -2.85 -1.73
N GLU A 79 36.12 -1.82 -0.91
CA GLU A 79 35.04 -1.20 -0.10
C GLU A 79 33.99 -0.52 -0.98
N LEU A 80 34.43 0.16 -2.05
CA LEU A 80 33.54 0.78 -3.02
C LEU A 80 32.73 -0.29 -3.79
N ARG A 81 33.34 -1.43 -4.14
CA ARG A 81 32.64 -2.57 -4.75
C ARG A 81 31.54 -3.12 -3.84
N LEU A 82 31.82 -3.31 -2.55
CA LEU A 82 30.83 -3.78 -1.56
C LEU A 82 29.67 -2.77 -1.41
N SER A 83 29.98 -1.48 -1.32
CA SER A 83 28.98 -0.42 -1.21
C SER A 83 28.05 -0.37 -2.42
N LEU A 84 28.60 -0.56 -3.63
CA LEU A 84 27.82 -0.64 -4.86
C LEU A 84 26.91 -1.88 -4.92
N HIS A 85 27.37 -3.02 -4.42
CA HIS A 85 26.54 -4.23 -4.33
C HIS A 85 25.36 -4.06 -3.36
N LEU A 86 25.60 -3.49 -2.17
CA LEU A 86 24.56 -3.25 -1.18
C LEU A 86 23.47 -2.29 -1.71
N ASN A 87 23.87 -1.24 -2.45
CA ASN A 87 22.90 -0.34 -3.09
C ASN A 87 22.01 -1.06 -4.12
N GLY A 88 22.54 -2.05 -4.85
CA GLY A 88 21.76 -2.85 -5.79
C GLY A 88 20.75 -3.78 -5.13
N GLU A 89 21.08 -4.36 -3.97
CA GLU A 89 20.15 -5.16 -3.16
C GLU A 89 18.99 -4.30 -2.62
N ASP A 90 19.28 -3.07 -2.20
CA ASP A 90 18.27 -2.10 -1.75
C ASP A 90 17.30 -1.69 -2.87
N ASP A 91 17.78 -1.51 -4.11
CA ASP A 91 16.92 -1.19 -5.26
C ASP A 91 16.02 -2.36 -5.66
N ALA A 92 16.50 -3.60 -5.53
CA ALA A 92 15.68 -4.80 -5.72
C ALA A 92 14.57 -4.89 -4.65
N ALA A 93 14.89 -4.63 -3.39
CA ALA A 93 13.92 -4.60 -2.30
C ALA A 93 12.86 -3.50 -2.50
N ARG A 94 13.26 -2.30 -2.96
CA ARG A 94 12.33 -1.21 -3.31
C ARG A 94 11.41 -1.58 -4.46
N THR A 95 11.94 -2.23 -5.50
CA THR A 95 11.13 -2.71 -6.66
C THR A 95 10.09 -3.74 -6.22
N ALA A 96 10.48 -4.68 -5.35
CA ALA A 96 9.57 -5.67 -4.80
C ALA A 96 8.46 -5.02 -3.97
N ALA A 97 8.79 -4.04 -3.13
CA ALA A 97 7.82 -3.29 -2.34
C ALA A 97 6.82 -2.51 -3.20
N VAL A 98 7.29 -1.81 -4.24
CA VAL A 98 6.42 -1.09 -5.18
C VAL A 98 5.53 -2.05 -5.98
N SER A 99 6.05 -3.21 -6.39
CA SER A 99 5.27 -4.23 -7.10
C SER A 99 4.19 -4.86 -6.21
N ALA A 100 4.51 -5.14 -4.95
CA ALA A 100 3.53 -5.61 -3.96
C ALA A 100 2.45 -4.57 -3.69
N ALA A 101 2.82 -3.28 -3.60
CA ALA A 101 1.86 -2.19 -3.45
C ALA A 101 0.93 -2.05 -4.68
N LEU A 102 1.45 -2.20 -5.90
CA LEU A 102 0.63 -2.25 -7.13
C LEU A 102 -0.35 -3.43 -7.13
N ALA A 103 0.08 -4.61 -6.69
CA ALA A 103 -0.79 -5.79 -6.58
C ALA A 103 -1.90 -5.58 -5.53
N SER A 104 -1.56 -5.01 -4.37
CA SER A 104 -2.52 -4.67 -3.32
C SER A 104 -3.54 -3.63 -3.81
N LEU A 105 -3.09 -2.57 -4.48
CA LEU A 105 -3.96 -1.56 -5.10
C LEU A 105 -4.90 -2.17 -6.15
N GLY A 106 -4.44 -3.16 -6.92
CA GLY A 106 -5.31 -3.91 -7.84
C GLY A 106 -6.43 -4.66 -7.11
N GLY A 107 -6.12 -5.27 -5.96
CA GLY A 107 -7.10 -5.90 -5.09
C GLY A 107 -8.13 -4.90 -4.54
N VAL A 108 -7.67 -3.75 -4.04
CA VAL A 108 -8.54 -2.67 -3.55
C VAL A 108 -9.42 -2.13 -4.67
N SER A 109 -8.87 -1.86 -5.86
CA SER A 109 -9.62 -1.39 -7.03
C SER A 109 -10.75 -2.34 -7.42
N ASN A 110 -10.49 -3.65 -7.45
CA ASN A 110 -11.54 -4.65 -7.73
C ASN A 110 -12.62 -4.67 -6.65
N ALA A 111 -12.24 -4.52 -5.38
CA ALA A 111 -13.20 -4.46 -4.27
C ALA A 111 -14.07 -3.19 -4.36
N THR A 112 -13.47 -2.03 -4.62
CA THR A 112 -14.19 -0.75 -4.82
C THR A 112 -15.15 -0.83 -6.00
N ARG A 113 -14.76 -1.47 -7.11
CA ARG A 113 -15.66 -1.71 -8.26
C ARG A 113 -16.85 -2.56 -7.90
N SER A 114 -16.61 -3.66 -7.18
CA SER A 114 -17.67 -4.52 -6.68
C SER A 114 -18.62 -3.75 -5.76
N GLN A 115 -18.08 -2.89 -4.89
CA GLN A 115 -18.87 -2.03 -4.01
C GLN A 115 -19.74 -1.04 -4.78
N SER A 116 -19.21 -0.39 -5.83
CA SER A 116 -20.01 0.49 -6.71
C SER A 116 -21.18 -0.26 -7.35
N GLY A 117 -20.93 -1.42 -7.94
CA GLY A 117 -21.98 -2.23 -8.56
C GLY A 117 -23.04 -2.69 -7.56
N ARG A 118 -22.64 -3.04 -6.33
CA ARG A 118 -23.57 -3.39 -5.25
C ARG A 118 -24.40 -2.18 -4.80
N ALA A 119 -23.81 -1.00 -4.71
CA ALA A 119 -24.53 0.23 -4.33
C ALA A 119 -25.60 0.59 -5.39
N GLU A 120 -25.26 0.49 -6.68
CA GLU A 120 -26.21 0.70 -7.78
C GLU A 120 -27.35 -0.33 -7.78
N HIS A 121 -27.02 -1.59 -7.52
CA HIS A 121 -28.02 -2.65 -7.41
C HIS A 121 -28.98 -2.40 -6.24
N VAL A 122 -28.46 -2.04 -5.07
CA VAL A 122 -29.26 -1.67 -3.90
C VAL A 122 -30.14 -0.45 -4.19
N ALA A 123 -29.61 0.58 -4.87
CA ALA A 123 -30.40 1.75 -5.25
C ALA A 123 -31.58 1.37 -6.16
N THR A 124 -31.38 0.43 -7.09
CA THR A 124 -32.45 -0.08 -7.96
C THR A 124 -33.50 -0.87 -7.18
N ILE A 125 -33.08 -1.73 -6.25
CA ILE A 125 -34.00 -2.47 -5.37
C ILE A 125 -34.84 -1.50 -4.54
N LEU A 126 -34.22 -0.49 -3.94
CA LEU A 126 -34.91 0.50 -3.12
C LEU A 126 -35.89 1.35 -3.93
N HIS A 127 -35.51 1.70 -5.17
CA HIS A 127 -36.42 2.39 -6.10
C HIS A 127 -37.65 1.53 -6.41
N ASN A 128 -37.46 0.26 -6.74
CA ASN A 128 -38.57 -0.65 -7.02
C ASN A 128 -39.44 -0.87 -5.78
N ALA A 129 -38.84 -1.05 -4.60
CA ALA A 129 -39.57 -1.19 -3.35
C ALA A 129 -40.44 0.05 -3.04
N ARG A 130 -39.95 1.25 -3.37
CA ARG A 130 -40.72 2.49 -3.23
C ARG A 130 -41.94 2.50 -4.15
N LEU A 131 -41.79 2.08 -5.41
CA LEU A 131 -42.91 1.94 -6.34
C LEU A 131 -43.90 0.86 -5.89
N ASP A 132 -43.40 -0.25 -5.36
CA ASP A 132 -44.24 -1.34 -4.89
C ASP A 132 -45.05 -0.96 -3.63
N LEU A 133 -44.58 -0.01 -2.81
CA LEU A 133 -45.33 0.53 -1.67
C LEU A 133 -46.51 1.45 -2.05
N ASP A 134 -46.52 2.04 -3.25
CA ASP A 134 -47.61 2.91 -3.67
C ASP A 134 -48.95 2.17 -3.78
N ARG A 135 -48.92 0.90 -4.23
CA ARG A 135 -50.13 0.08 -4.38
C ARG A 135 -50.79 -0.27 -3.04
N PRO A 136 -50.08 -0.81 -2.03
CA PRO A 136 -50.63 -1.01 -0.69
C PRO A 136 -51.19 0.27 -0.08
N ARG A 137 -50.52 1.42 -0.25
CA ARG A 137 -50.99 2.70 0.27
C ARG A 137 -52.30 3.15 -0.39
N GLN A 138 -52.41 3.01 -1.71
CA GLN A 138 -53.66 3.28 -2.44
C GLN A 138 -54.79 2.35 -1.97
N ALA A 139 -54.48 1.06 -1.76
CA ALA A 139 -55.45 0.10 -1.24
C ALA A 139 -55.91 0.43 0.18
N ALA A 140 -55.01 0.85 1.08
CA ALA A 140 -55.35 1.29 2.42
C ALA A 140 -56.23 2.55 2.40
N THR A 141 -55.92 3.51 1.52
CA THR A 141 -56.74 4.72 1.33
C THR A 141 -58.15 4.37 0.85
N ALA A 142 -58.26 3.48 -0.15
CA ALA A 142 -59.54 3.02 -0.69
C ALA A 142 -60.36 2.21 0.34
N ALA A 143 -59.68 1.41 1.18
CA ALA A 143 -60.32 0.75 2.30
C ALA A 143 -60.88 1.78 3.29
N GLY A 144 -60.09 2.80 3.64
CA GLY A 144 -60.51 3.89 4.53
C GLY A 144 -61.75 4.64 4.02
N THR A 145 -61.80 4.95 2.73
CA THR A 145 -63.00 5.58 2.13
C THR A 145 -64.22 4.66 2.18
N THR A 146 -64.03 3.38 1.90
CA THR A 146 -65.12 2.38 1.94
C THR A 146 -65.67 2.21 3.35
N THR A 147 -64.80 2.10 4.35
CA THR A 147 -65.17 2.02 5.76
C THR A 147 -65.82 3.33 6.23
N GLY A 148 -65.41 4.48 5.70
CA GLY A 148 -66.08 5.77 5.90
C GLY A 148 -67.53 5.78 5.41
N HIS A 149 -67.77 5.27 4.19
CA HIS A 149 -69.12 5.12 3.65
C HIS A 149 -69.96 4.15 4.47
N ALA A 150 -69.39 3.01 4.89
CA ALA A 150 -70.09 2.03 5.74
C ALA A 150 -70.52 2.66 7.08
N ALA A 151 -69.65 3.44 7.74
CA ALA A 151 -69.98 4.16 8.96
C ALA A 151 -71.15 5.13 8.77
N HIS A 152 -71.15 5.87 7.65
CA HIS A 152 -72.21 6.82 7.33
C HIS A 152 -73.55 6.11 7.09
N SER A 153 -73.55 5.01 6.33
CA SER A 153 -74.75 4.21 6.08
C SER A 153 -75.33 3.61 7.36
N LEU A 154 -74.48 3.12 8.28
CA LEU A 154 -74.91 2.60 9.57
C LEU A 154 -75.51 3.70 10.46
N ALA A 155 -74.93 4.91 10.45
CA ALA A 155 -75.49 6.05 11.16
C ALA A 155 -76.88 6.45 10.61
N GLN A 156 -77.06 6.44 9.29
CA GLN A 156 -78.37 6.65 8.67
C GLN A 156 -79.38 5.56 9.03
N LEU A 157 -78.94 4.30 9.09
CA LEU A 157 -79.79 3.17 9.50
C LEU A 157 -80.27 3.35 10.95
N LYS A 158 -79.38 3.75 11.88
CA LYS A 158 -79.79 4.08 13.26
C LYS A 158 -80.82 5.21 13.30
N ALA A 159 -80.62 6.28 12.53
CA ALA A 159 -81.58 7.38 12.45
C ALA A 159 -82.96 6.89 11.97
N LEU A 160 -83.01 6.03 10.94
CA LEU A 160 -84.26 5.45 10.46
C LEU A 160 -84.95 4.56 11.51
N VAL A 161 -84.18 3.79 12.28
CA VAL A 161 -84.72 2.97 13.39
C VAL A 161 -85.31 3.86 14.49
N GLU A 162 -84.62 4.94 14.86
CA GLU A 162 -85.12 5.92 15.83
C GLU A 162 -86.41 6.60 15.34
N ASP A 163 -86.48 6.97 14.06
CA ASP A 163 -87.67 7.58 13.46
C ASP A 163 -88.86 6.61 13.38
N LEU A 164 -88.61 5.30 13.27
CA LEU A 164 -89.66 4.27 13.25
C LEU A 164 -90.21 3.94 14.64
N ARG A 165 -89.41 4.05 15.72
CA ARG A 165 -89.89 3.78 17.09
C ARG A 165 -91.16 4.54 17.49
N PRO A 166 -91.31 5.86 17.27
CA PRO A 166 -92.55 6.57 17.59
C PRO A 166 -93.74 6.08 16.74
N VAL A 167 -93.53 5.77 15.45
CA VAL A 167 -94.60 5.26 14.56
C VAL A 167 -95.14 3.93 15.07
N VAL A 168 -94.25 3.01 15.48
CA VAL A 168 -94.65 1.71 16.04
C VAL A 168 -95.37 1.88 17.38
N ARG A 169 -94.92 2.81 18.23
CA ARG A 169 -95.61 3.13 19.49
C ARG A 169 -97.00 3.70 19.26
N GLU A 170 -97.15 4.61 18.30
CA GLU A 170 -98.44 5.20 17.94
C GLU A 170 -99.41 4.14 17.39
N ALA A 171 -98.92 3.26 16.50
CA ALA A 171 -99.72 2.14 15.99
C ALA A 171 -100.13 1.17 17.12
N ALA A 172 -99.24 0.90 18.08
CA ALA A 172 -99.53 0.04 19.23
C ALA A 172 -100.62 0.65 20.13
N LEU A 173 -100.60 1.97 20.34
CA LEU A 173 -101.62 2.72 21.08
C LEU A 173 -102.95 2.76 20.33
N LEU A 174 -102.93 2.95 19.01
CA LEU A 174 -104.13 2.93 18.17
C LEU A 174 -104.82 1.55 18.19
N ALA A 175 -104.02 0.48 18.07
CA ALA A 175 -104.49 -0.89 18.20
C ALA A 175 -105.11 -1.15 19.59
N LEU A 176 -104.46 -0.67 20.65
CA LEU A 176 -104.96 -0.79 22.02
C LEU A 176 -106.30 -0.05 22.20
N ASN A 177 -106.39 1.21 21.77
CA ASN A 177 -107.62 2.01 21.85
C ASN A 177 -108.76 1.36 21.07
N SER A 178 -108.47 0.83 19.87
CA SER A 178 -109.45 0.11 19.05
C SER A 178 -109.93 -1.16 19.73
N GLY A 179 -109.02 -1.89 20.39
CA GLY A 179 -109.35 -3.08 21.18
C GLY A 179 -110.25 -2.77 22.38
N VAL A 180 -109.97 -1.69 23.11
CA VAL A 180 -110.81 -1.23 24.24
C VAL A 180 -112.22 -0.89 23.77
N ASN A 181 -112.34 -0.10 22.70
CA ASN A 181 -113.65 0.26 22.13
C ASN A 181 -114.42 -0.96 21.64
N ALA A 182 -113.75 -1.90 20.96
CA ALA A 182 -114.36 -3.14 20.49
C ALA A 182 -114.80 -4.07 21.62
N ALA A 183 -114.07 -4.10 22.74
CA ALA A 183 -114.49 -4.83 23.94
C ALA A 183 -115.75 -4.19 24.58
N GLN A 184 -115.84 -2.86 24.57
CA GLN A 184 -116.95 -2.11 25.14
C GLN A 184 -118.24 -2.23 24.32
N ALA A 185 -118.14 -2.35 22.99
CA ALA A 185 -119.29 -2.53 22.09
C ALA A 185 -119.90 -3.95 22.12
N GLY A 186 -119.25 -4.92 22.77
CA GLY A 186 -119.83 -6.24 23.06
C GLY A 186 -119.80 -7.22 21.88
N PRO A 187 -120.74 -8.19 21.80
CA PRO A 187 -120.64 -9.33 20.87
C PRO A 187 -120.71 -8.97 19.37
N ALA A 188 -121.13 -7.75 19.02
CA ALA A 188 -121.18 -7.28 17.63
C ALA A 188 -119.79 -6.91 17.05
N SER A 189 -118.75 -6.79 17.88
CA SER A 189 -117.40 -6.32 17.50
C SER A 189 -116.28 -7.34 17.77
N ILE A 190 -116.61 -8.63 17.76
CA ILE A 190 -115.65 -9.72 18.00
C ILE A 190 -114.50 -9.71 16.98
N ASP A 191 -114.82 -9.55 15.69
CA ASP A 191 -113.81 -9.53 14.63
C ASP A 191 -112.88 -8.30 14.75
N THR A 192 -113.44 -7.16 15.15
CA THR A 192 -112.69 -5.91 15.38
C THR A 192 -111.74 -6.05 16.57
N LEU A 193 -112.19 -6.70 17.65
CA LEU A 193 -111.36 -7.01 18.81
C LEU A 193 -110.23 -7.99 18.43
N GLY A 194 -110.52 -8.99 17.61
CA GLY A 194 -109.54 -9.92 17.06
C GLY A 194 -108.47 -9.21 16.24
N ALA A 195 -108.88 -8.36 15.30
CA ALA A 195 -107.98 -7.56 14.47
C ALA A 195 -107.10 -6.62 15.31
N ALA A 196 -107.67 -5.94 16.31
CA ALA A 196 -106.93 -5.06 17.22
C ALA A 196 -105.85 -5.81 18.02
N LYS A 197 -106.16 -7.01 18.54
CA LYS A 197 -105.19 -7.85 19.25
C LYS A 197 -104.06 -8.32 18.33
N THR A 198 -104.38 -8.75 17.12
CA THR A 198 -103.38 -9.16 16.12
C THR A 198 -102.48 -8.00 15.73
N LEU A 199 -103.04 -6.82 15.50
CA LEU A 199 -102.27 -5.61 15.20
C LEU A 199 -101.34 -5.24 16.36
N HIS A 200 -101.84 -5.29 17.60
CA HIS A 200 -101.00 -5.03 18.78
C HIS A 200 -99.85 -6.04 18.90
N ALA A 201 -100.12 -7.34 18.73
CA ALA A 201 -99.08 -8.36 18.72
C ALA A 201 -98.03 -8.13 17.61
N LEU A 202 -98.48 -7.72 16.41
CA LEU A 202 -97.59 -7.36 15.31
C LEU A 202 -96.72 -6.14 15.66
N THR A 203 -97.27 -5.11 16.29
CA THR A 203 -96.49 -3.93 16.71
C THR A 203 -95.44 -4.27 17.77
N GLN A 204 -95.74 -5.19 18.70
CA GLN A 204 -94.75 -5.70 19.66
C GLN A 204 -93.62 -6.45 18.95
N GLN A 205 -93.95 -7.32 17.99
CA GLN A 205 -92.96 -8.05 17.19
C GLN A 205 -92.09 -7.12 16.33
N ILE A 206 -92.66 -6.05 15.78
CA ILE A 206 -91.88 -5.02 15.08
C ILE A 206 -90.96 -4.29 16.06
N GLY A 207 -91.44 -3.94 17.25
CA GLY A 207 -90.64 -3.30 18.30
C GLY A 207 -89.41 -4.12 18.69
N THR A 208 -89.57 -5.42 18.96
CA THR A 208 -88.44 -6.31 19.29
C THR A 208 -87.47 -6.47 18.11
N THR A 209 -87.98 -6.45 16.87
CA THR A 209 -87.15 -6.48 15.67
C THR A 209 -86.32 -5.20 15.53
N LEU A 210 -86.92 -4.03 15.77
CA LEU A 210 -86.21 -2.74 15.77
C LEU A 210 -85.09 -2.70 16.83
N GLU A 211 -85.35 -3.22 18.03
CA GLU A 211 -84.31 -3.34 19.08
C GLU A 211 -83.17 -4.28 18.67
N ALA A 212 -83.48 -5.37 17.96
CA ALA A 212 -82.46 -6.27 17.44
C ALA A 212 -81.60 -5.60 16.35
N ILE A 213 -82.23 -4.86 15.43
CA ILE A 213 -81.53 -4.09 14.39
C ILE A 213 -80.61 -3.04 15.02
N ASP A 214 -81.09 -2.31 16.03
CA ASP A 214 -80.31 -1.28 16.73
C ASP A 214 -79.06 -1.87 17.38
N ARG A 215 -79.20 -3.02 18.06
CA ARG A 215 -78.08 -3.73 18.67
C ARG A 215 -77.05 -4.23 17.65
N GLU A 216 -77.51 -4.77 16.52
CA GLU A 216 -76.63 -5.22 15.44
C GLU A 216 -75.91 -4.02 14.80
N ALA A 217 -76.61 -2.90 14.62
CA ALA A 217 -76.02 -1.66 14.12
C ALA A 217 -74.93 -1.12 15.06
N ASP A 218 -75.13 -1.15 16.38
CA ASP A 218 -74.11 -0.77 17.36
C ASP A 218 -72.85 -1.66 17.25
N GLY A 219 -73.02 -2.97 17.12
CA GLY A 219 -71.91 -3.90 16.91
C GLY A 219 -71.16 -3.62 15.60
N ALA A 220 -71.90 -3.35 14.51
CA ALA A 220 -71.32 -3.01 13.22
C ALA A 220 -70.55 -1.69 13.26
N ILE A 221 -71.05 -0.67 13.96
CA ILE A 221 -70.36 0.62 14.15
C ILE A 221 -69.04 0.41 14.88
N GLN A 222 -69.03 -0.35 15.98
CA GLN A 222 -67.80 -0.65 16.72
C GLN A 222 -66.75 -1.36 15.84
N SER A 223 -67.18 -2.31 15.02
CA SER A 223 -66.30 -3.02 14.08
C SER A 223 -65.73 -2.09 12.99
N VAL A 224 -66.56 -1.18 12.48
CA VAL A 224 -66.17 -0.17 11.50
C VAL A 224 -65.18 0.83 12.10
N ASP A 225 -65.38 1.28 13.33
CA ASP A 225 -64.46 2.19 14.02
C ASP A 225 -63.12 1.51 14.34
N ALA A 226 -63.13 0.24 14.77
CA ALA A 226 -61.91 -0.56 14.91
C ALA A 226 -61.17 -0.68 13.57
N SER A 227 -61.90 -0.92 12.49
CA SER A 227 -61.33 -0.99 11.13
C SER A 227 -60.73 0.34 10.69
N LYS A 228 -61.38 1.48 10.96
CA LYS A 228 -60.82 2.81 10.67
C LYS A 228 -59.51 3.06 11.42
N ASN A 229 -59.46 2.70 12.70
CA ASN A 229 -58.26 2.85 13.51
C ASN A 229 -57.09 2.02 12.95
N ALA A 230 -57.34 0.75 12.61
CA ALA A 230 -56.35 -0.12 12.01
C ALA A 230 -55.86 0.40 10.65
N ILE A 231 -56.77 0.87 9.78
CA ILE A 231 -56.41 1.46 8.48
C ILE A 231 -55.58 2.75 8.68
N GLY A 232 -55.94 3.59 9.65
CA GLY A 232 -55.19 4.81 9.97
C GLY A 232 -53.81 4.54 10.57
N GLU A 233 -53.61 3.39 11.23
CA GLU A 233 -52.29 2.93 11.66
C GLU A 233 -51.47 2.41 10.47
N LEU A 234 -52.08 1.61 9.58
CA LEU A 234 -51.45 1.13 8.35
C LEU A 234 -50.98 2.28 7.45
N ASP A 235 -51.79 3.34 7.29
CA ASP A 235 -51.40 4.49 6.47
C ASP A 235 -50.16 5.20 7.04
N ARG A 236 -50.10 5.38 8.37
CA ARG A 236 -48.92 5.94 9.05
C ARG A 236 -47.67 5.06 8.87
N GLU A 237 -47.83 3.75 8.96
CA GLU A 237 -46.74 2.79 8.76
C GLU A 237 -46.21 2.85 7.31
N PHE A 238 -47.10 2.89 6.32
CA PHE A 238 -46.69 3.04 4.91
C PHE A 238 -45.98 4.37 4.63
N GLN A 239 -46.43 5.48 5.26
CA GLN A 239 -45.73 6.77 5.17
C GLN A 239 -44.31 6.69 5.76
N ALA A 240 -44.16 6.03 6.92
CA ALA A 240 -42.84 5.83 7.53
C ALA A 240 -41.93 4.95 6.65
N GLN A 241 -42.44 3.85 6.10
CA GLN A 241 -41.69 2.98 5.20
C GLN A 241 -41.24 3.70 3.93
N HIS A 242 -42.08 4.56 3.36
CA HIS A 242 -41.71 5.38 2.21
C HIS A 242 -40.53 6.33 2.55
N LEU A 243 -40.56 6.99 3.71
CA LEU A 243 -39.45 7.84 4.17
C LEU A 243 -38.15 7.04 4.36
N TYR A 244 -38.23 5.84 4.95
CA TYR A 244 -37.05 4.98 5.12
C TYR A 244 -36.44 4.55 3.78
N LEU A 245 -37.28 4.17 2.81
CA LEU A 245 -36.81 3.79 1.48
C LEU A 245 -36.20 4.98 0.72
N GLU A 246 -36.74 6.18 0.91
CA GLU A 246 -36.19 7.40 0.32
C GLU A 246 -34.79 7.70 0.88
N VAL A 247 -34.65 7.72 2.20
CA VAL A 247 -33.34 7.95 2.85
C VAL A 247 -32.33 6.86 2.47
N ALA A 248 -32.74 5.59 2.49
CA ALA A 248 -31.88 4.47 2.09
C ALA A 248 -31.47 4.59 0.62
N GLY A 249 -32.38 5.03 -0.26
CA GLY A 249 -32.11 5.24 -1.68
C GLY A 249 -31.05 6.31 -1.89
N THR A 250 -31.17 7.45 -1.21
CA THR A 250 -30.17 8.53 -1.26
C THR A 250 -28.82 8.07 -0.73
N GLN A 251 -28.78 7.29 0.36
CA GLN A 251 -27.52 6.73 0.88
C GLN A 251 -26.86 5.75 -0.10
N ALA A 252 -27.65 4.88 -0.75
CA ALA A 252 -27.12 3.95 -1.75
C ALA A 252 -26.53 4.69 -2.96
N GLN A 253 -27.17 5.77 -3.41
CA GLN A 253 -26.63 6.63 -4.47
C GLN A 253 -25.32 7.31 -4.05
N ALA A 254 -25.27 7.90 -2.85
CA ALA A 254 -24.06 8.53 -2.33
C ALA A 254 -22.89 7.53 -2.23
N LEU A 255 -23.15 6.31 -1.75
CA LEU A 255 -22.14 5.23 -1.70
C LEU A 255 -21.64 4.85 -3.09
N GLY A 256 -22.51 4.82 -4.09
CA GLY A 256 -22.12 4.57 -5.48
C GLY A 256 -21.24 5.70 -6.04
N GLU A 257 -21.58 6.96 -5.78
CA GLU A 257 -20.78 8.11 -6.19
C GLU A 257 -19.41 8.15 -5.52
N ASP A 258 -19.33 7.83 -4.23
CA ASP A 258 -18.09 7.77 -3.48
C ASP A 258 -17.20 6.61 -3.94
N ALA A 259 -17.78 5.43 -4.21
CA ALA A 259 -17.05 4.32 -4.80
C ALA A 259 -16.45 4.69 -6.16
N ARG A 260 -17.22 5.33 -7.05
CA ARG A 260 -16.70 5.83 -8.34
C ARG A 260 -15.62 6.90 -8.18
N ARG A 261 -15.69 7.72 -7.13
CA ARG A 261 -14.66 8.71 -6.80
C ARG A 261 -13.37 8.02 -6.38
N GLN A 262 -13.46 7.04 -5.49
CA GLN A 262 -12.33 6.22 -5.05
C GLN A 262 -11.70 5.44 -6.21
N GLU A 263 -12.49 4.90 -7.14
CA GLU A 263 -11.94 4.25 -8.34
C GLU A 263 -11.06 5.19 -9.16
N ARG A 264 -11.48 6.44 -9.36
CA ARG A 264 -10.68 7.45 -10.08
C ARG A 264 -9.39 7.79 -9.32
N GLU A 265 -9.48 7.96 -8.00
CA GLU A 265 -8.32 8.23 -7.15
C GLU A 265 -7.32 7.05 -7.17
N LEU A 266 -7.82 5.81 -7.07
CA LEU A 266 -6.99 4.61 -7.16
C LEU A 266 -6.30 4.48 -8.52
N GLU A 267 -6.95 4.87 -9.61
CA GLU A 267 -6.34 4.88 -10.94
C GLU A 267 -5.21 5.92 -11.03
N THR A 268 -5.39 7.10 -10.44
CA THR A 268 -4.31 8.11 -10.31
C THR A 268 -3.14 7.57 -9.50
N ILE A 269 -3.39 7.00 -8.32
CA ILE A 269 -2.34 6.41 -7.45
C ILE A 269 -1.63 5.27 -8.18
N ARG A 270 -2.38 4.40 -8.87
CA ARG A 270 -1.81 3.29 -9.64
C ARG A 270 -0.89 3.80 -10.75
N SER A 271 -1.28 4.86 -11.45
CA SER A 271 -0.45 5.49 -12.48
C SER A 271 0.84 6.07 -11.90
N GLU A 272 0.75 6.86 -10.82
CA GLU A 272 1.90 7.44 -10.12
C GLU A 272 2.85 6.38 -9.57
N LEU A 273 2.30 5.31 -8.99
CA LEU A 273 3.09 4.19 -8.49
C LEU A 273 3.69 3.38 -9.63
N GLY A 274 3.02 3.27 -10.77
CA GLY A 274 3.58 2.69 -12.00
C GLY A 274 4.77 3.49 -12.53
N LEU A 275 4.69 4.82 -12.51
CA LEU A 275 5.83 5.71 -12.84
C LEU A 275 6.97 5.54 -11.83
N THR A 276 6.66 5.45 -10.55
CA THR A 276 7.64 5.20 -9.48
C THR A 276 8.31 3.84 -9.67
N SER A 277 7.55 2.80 -9.97
CA SER A 277 8.07 1.46 -10.28
C SER A 277 9.08 1.50 -11.42
N ARG A 278 8.76 2.19 -12.52
CA ARG A 278 9.69 2.38 -13.65
C ARG A 278 10.95 3.13 -13.25
N ARG A 279 10.86 4.14 -12.37
CA ARG A 279 12.04 4.87 -11.86
C ARG A 279 12.93 4.02 -10.95
N VAL A 280 12.36 3.06 -10.21
CA VAL A 280 13.14 2.13 -9.38
C VAL A 280 13.70 0.97 -10.21
N GLN A 281 12.97 0.51 -11.24
CA GLN A 281 13.42 -0.56 -12.14
C GLN A 281 14.48 -0.11 -13.15
N ASP A 282 14.47 1.15 -13.53
CA ASP A 282 15.43 1.75 -14.46
C ASP A 282 16.08 2.97 -13.78
N PRO A 283 16.90 2.77 -12.72
CA PRO A 283 17.62 3.85 -12.07
C PRO A 283 18.69 4.47 -12.99
N ASP A 284 18.98 3.81 -14.11
CA ASP A 284 20.23 3.97 -14.85
C ASP A 284 19.99 4.06 -16.37
N ARG A 285 19.59 5.27 -16.77
CA ARG A 285 19.97 5.84 -18.07
C ARG A 285 21.51 6.04 -18.19
N MET A 286 22.34 5.31 -17.44
CA MET A 286 23.73 4.96 -17.75
C MET A 286 24.11 3.59 -17.15
N PRO A 287 25.27 2.98 -17.47
CA PRO A 287 25.53 1.56 -17.19
C PRO A 287 26.07 1.35 -15.76
N HIS A 288 26.69 0.21 -15.45
CA HIS A 288 27.59 0.07 -14.30
C HIS A 288 29.06 0.48 -14.63
N PRO A 289 29.44 1.75 -14.97
CA PRO A 289 30.84 2.14 -15.11
C PRO A 289 31.70 1.79 -13.90
N PRO A 290 31.27 1.96 -12.63
CA PRO A 290 32.20 1.89 -11.54
C PRO A 290 32.78 0.48 -11.37
N LEU A 291 32.02 -0.60 -11.62
CA LEU A 291 32.56 -1.97 -11.53
C LEU A 291 33.65 -2.24 -12.58
N PHE A 292 33.45 -1.80 -13.83
CA PHE A 292 34.49 -1.91 -14.87
C PHE A 292 35.73 -1.06 -14.57
N HIS A 293 35.55 0.12 -13.98
CA HIS A 293 36.65 0.98 -13.55
C HIS A 293 37.40 0.40 -12.35
N LEU A 294 36.70 -0.25 -11.41
CA LEU A 294 37.31 -0.93 -10.26
C LEU A 294 38.15 -2.13 -10.70
N ASP A 295 37.68 -2.91 -11.68
CA ASP A 295 38.48 -4.01 -12.26
C ASP A 295 39.70 -3.51 -13.06
N ALA A 296 39.64 -2.29 -13.61
CA ALA A 296 40.81 -1.65 -14.23
C ALA A 296 41.80 -1.14 -13.18
N ILE A 297 41.31 -0.57 -12.07
CA ILE A 297 42.11 -0.11 -10.92
C ILE A 297 42.83 -1.28 -10.26
N ASP A 298 42.14 -2.39 -10.00
CA ASP A 298 42.74 -3.59 -9.39
C ASP A 298 43.86 -4.18 -10.28
N ARG A 299 43.67 -4.17 -11.60
CA ARG A 299 44.70 -4.60 -12.57
C ARG A 299 45.90 -3.67 -12.60
N ALA A 300 45.68 -2.35 -12.57
CA ALA A 300 46.75 -1.36 -12.54
C ALA A 300 47.55 -1.43 -11.23
N ALA A 301 46.87 -1.59 -10.10
CA ALA A 301 47.50 -1.75 -8.79
C ALA A 301 48.39 -3.02 -8.74
N ALA A 302 47.88 -4.16 -9.24
CA ALA A 302 48.66 -5.40 -9.31
C ALA A 302 49.89 -5.30 -10.25
N GLU A 303 49.83 -4.46 -11.29
CA GLU A 303 50.99 -4.20 -12.15
C GLU A 303 52.07 -3.38 -11.43
N ILE A 304 51.67 -2.33 -10.71
CA ILE A 304 52.59 -1.50 -9.92
C ILE A 304 53.28 -2.33 -8.83
N GLU A 305 52.54 -3.19 -8.13
CA GLU A 305 53.11 -4.11 -7.13
C GLU A 305 54.12 -5.08 -7.76
N ARG A 306 53.79 -5.69 -8.92
CA ARG A 306 54.73 -6.57 -9.64
C ARG A 306 56.00 -5.85 -10.08
N GLN A 307 55.88 -4.61 -10.56
CA GLN A 307 57.03 -3.80 -10.95
C GLN A 307 57.88 -3.41 -9.74
N ALA A 308 57.26 -3.13 -8.60
CA ALA A 308 57.96 -2.81 -7.37
C ALA A 308 58.67 -4.02 -6.75
N ASP A 309 58.06 -5.21 -6.78
CA ASP A 309 58.67 -6.46 -6.29
C ASP A 309 59.92 -6.86 -7.07
N ARG A 310 60.02 -6.47 -8.34
CA ARG A 310 61.24 -6.63 -9.14
C ARG A 310 62.45 -5.88 -8.56
N PHE A 311 62.22 -4.76 -7.86
CA PHE A 311 63.27 -4.01 -7.14
C PHE A 311 63.54 -4.55 -5.73
N LYS A 312 62.79 -5.56 -5.28
CA LYS A 312 62.97 -6.20 -3.98
C LYS A 312 63.69 -7.55 -4.09
N SER A 313 63.62 -8.19 -5.26
CA SER A 313 63.98 -9.59 -5.47
C SER A 313 65.39 -9.84 -6.01
N ALA A 314 66.17 -8.80 -6.32
CA ALA A 314 67.53 -8.95 -6.85
C ALA A 314 68.60 -9.27 -5.77
N GLY A 315 68.18 -9.77 -4.60
CA GLY A 315 69.05 -10.11 -3.47
C GLY A 315 69.70 -11.48 -3.54
N GLU A 316 69.54 -12.25 -4.63
CA GLU A 316 70.10 -13.59 -4.74
C GLU A 316 71.21 -13.68 -5.79
N SER A 317 72.45 -13.74 -5.28
CA SER A 317 73.73 -14.07 -5.94
C SER A 317 74.47 -12.95 -6.70
N TYR A 318 75.44 -12.33 -6.01
CA TYR A 318 76.68 -11.85 -6.63
C TYR A 318 77.87 -12.38 -5.81
N PRO A 319 78.81 -13.15 -6.39
CA PRO A 319 79.99 -13.60 -5.66
C PRO A 319 80.94 -12.42 -5.37
N PRO A 320 81.74 -12.47 -4.29
CA PRO A 320 82.68 -11.40 -3.94
C PRO A 320 83.75 -11.25 -5.02
N ILE A 321 83.99 -10.01 -5.44
CA ILE A 321 85.07 -9.66 -6.38
C ILE A 321 86.40 -9.78 -5.64
N THR A 322 87.26 -10.71 -6.03
CA THR A 322 88.66 -10.78 -5.57
C THR A 322 89.57 -9.93 -6.48
N PRO A 323 90.52 -9.15 -5.94
CA PRO A 323 91.46 -8.40 -6.76
C PRO A 323 92.55 -9.33 -7.35
N SER A 324 92.80 -9.23 -8.65
CA SER A 324 93.83 -9.99 -9.37
C SER A 324 95.20 -9.27 -9.35
N PRO A 325 96.34 -9.96 -9.15
CA PRO A 325 97.66 -9.33 -9.05
C PRO A 325 98.25 -8.96 -10.42
N GLY A 326 98.88 -7.78 -10.48
CA GLY A 326 99.47 -7.20 -11.69
C GLY A 326 100.77 -7.87 -12.17
N SER A 327 100.89 -7.97 -13.49
CA SER A 327 102.09 -8.37 -14.25
C SER A 327 103.06 -7.21 -14.43
N GLY A 328 104.35 -7.44 -14.16
CA GLY A 328 105.43 -6.47 -14.38
C GLY A 328 106.78 -7.14 -14.72
N ARG A 329 107.06 -7.25 -16.03
CA ARG A 329 108.31 -7.66 -16.71
C ARG A 329 109.62 -7.12 -16.09
N ARG A 330 110.72 -7.90 -16.22
CA ARG A 330 111.98 -7.46 -16.87
C ARG A 330 112.95 -8.60 -17.19
N SER A 331 113.72 -8.37 -18.25
CA SER A 331 114.53 -9.28 -19.06
C SER A 331 115.98 -8.79 -19.10
N HIS A 332 116.99 -9.66 -18.93
CA HIS A 332 118.39 -9.34 -19.28
C HIS A 332 119.15 -10.56 -19.84
N LEU A 333 119.94 -10.28 -20.89
CA LEU A 333 120.75 -11.18 -21.73
C LEU A 333 122.05 -11.68 -21.07
N LYS A 334 122.52 -12.86 -21.55
CA LYS A 334 123.90 -13.34 -21.91
C LYS A 334 125.05 -13.15 -20.88
N LEU A 335 126.01 -14.08 -20.71
CA LEU A 335 126.92 -14.65 -21.71
C LEU A 335 127.73 -15.86 -21.13
N VAL A 336 127.93 -16.88 -21.98
CA VAL A 336 128.99 -17.90 -22.15
C VAL A 336 130.12 -18.13 -21.11
N LYS A 337 130.21 -19.43 -20.71
CA LYS A 337 131.33 -20.35 -20.38
C LYS A 337 132.65 -19.85 -19.74
N SER A 338 133.05 -20.58 -18.68
CA SER A 338 134.14 -21.58 -18.74
C SER A 338 133.70 -22.84 -18.00
#